data_AF-X1TM99-F1
#
_entry.id   AF-X1TM99-F1
#
_cell.length_a   1.000
_cell.length_b   1.000
_cell.length_c   1.000
_cell.angle_alpha   90.00
_cell.angle_beta   90.00
_cell.angle_gamma   90.00
#
_symmetry.space_group_name_H-M   'P 1'
#
loop_
_entity.id
_entity.type
_entity.pdbx_description
1 polymer ?
#
loop_
_entity_poly.entity_id
_entity_poly.type
_entity_poly.pdbx_seq_one_letter_code
_entity_poly.pdbx_strand_id
1 'polypeptide(L)'
;MQKAGWGNYYYCDTDSLIVNQVGLGKLADLITPTGLGGLKIDERCDSVTIRGLKDYSTVAKTVTKGIRKSAVKLSDGVYTQEKWPSFRGLLRSGKPEDYVVETVTKHLTRKYTKGNVTPSGVVLPYVFAD
;
A
#
# COMPACT_ATOMS: atom_id res chain seq x y z
N MET A 1 -12.95 8.18 -6.53
CA MET A 1 -13.12 9.00 -5.30
C MET A 1 -14.29 9.96 -5.39
N GLN A 2 -14.38 10.83 -6.41
CA GLN A 2 -15.52 11.78 -6.58
C GLN A 2 -16.89 11.10 -6.47
N LYS A 3 -17.10 9.99 -7.20
CA LYS A 3 -18.37 9.23 -7.16
C LYS A 3 -18.71 8.64 -5.79
N ALA A 4 -17.73 8.13 -5.04
CA ALA A 4 -17.94 7.66 -3.66
C ALA A 4 -18.33 8.84 -2.73
N GLY A 5 -17.85 10.04 -3.04
CA GLY A 5 -18.11 11.26 -2.28
C GLY A 5 -17.24 11.38 -1.02
N TRP A 6 -17.03 12.61 -0.58
CA TRP A 6 -16.23 12.93 0.60
C TRP A 6 -16.75 12.17 1.84
N GLY A 7 -15.82 11.70 2.68
CA GLY A 7 -16.12 10.94 3.89
C GLY A 7 -16.50 9.47 3.67
N ASN A 8 -16.66 9.00 2.42
CA ASN A 8 -17.04 7.62 2.12
C ASN A 8 -15.90 6.75 1.56
N TYR A 9 -14.70 7.30 1.50
CA TYR A 9 -13.48 6.57 1.15
C TYR A 9 -12.42 6.82 2.23
N TYR A 10 -11.64 5.79 2.53
CA TYR A 10 -10.62 5.82 3.58
C TYR A 10 -9.20 5.78 3.01
N TYR A 11 -9.01 5.09 1.89
CA TYR A 11 -7.70 4.91 1.29
C TYR A 11 -7.82 4.61 -0.20
N CYS A 12 -6.83 5.05 -0.98
CA CYS A 12 -6.69 4.77 -2.40
C CYS A 12 -5.24 4.37 -2.68
N ASP A 13 -5.03 3.26 -3.38
CA ASP A 13 -3.73 2.88 -3.93
C ASP A 13 -3.89 2.42 -5.37
N THR A 14 -3.52 3.31 -6.28
CA THR A 14 -3.48 3.11 -7.74
C THR A 14 -4.79 2.59 -8.33
N ASP A 15 -5.05 1.30 -8.20
CA ASP A 15 -6.16 0.51 -8.75
C ASP A 15 -7.12 -0.02 -7.67
N SER A 16 -6.93 0.36 -6.40
CA SER A 16 -7.77 -0.06 -5.28
C SER A 16 -8.30 1.13 -4.48
N LEU A 17 -9.53 0.99 -3.96
CA LEU A 17 -10.20 1.98 -3.15
C LEU A 17 -10.88 1.30 -1.95
N ILE A 18 -10.58 1.76 -0.74
CA ILE A 18 -11.26 1.30 0.48
C ILE A 18 -12.38 2.30 0.78
N VAL A 19 -13.61 1.81 0.85
CA VAL A 19 -14.83 2.61 1.07
C VAL A 19 -15.68 2.06 2.20
N ASN A 20 -16.55 2.91 2.74
CA ASN A 20 -17.61 2.47 3.63
C ASN A 20 -18.83 1.96 2.84
N GLN A 21 -19.88 1.52 3.54
CA GLN A 21 -21.10 0.99 2.93
C GLN A 21 -21.82 2.01 2.02
N VAL A 22 -21.83 3.28 2.40
CA VAL A 22 -22.45 4.36 1.60
C VAL A 22 -21.67 4.59 0.30
N GLY A 23 -20.34 4.62 0.38
CA GLY A 23 -19.45 4.73 -0.76
C GLY A 23 -19.58 3.54 -1.70
N LEU A 24 -19.70 2.33 -1.15
CA LEU A 24 -19.97 1.12 -1.93
C LEU A 24 -21.29 1.23 -2.70
N GLY A 25 -22.37 1.67 -2.04
CA GLY A 25 -23.66 1.89 -2.69
C GLY A 25 -23.59 2.88 -3.86
N LYS A 26 -22.83 3.97 -3.72
CA LYS A 26 -22.61 4.96 -4.80
C LYS A 26 -21.76 4.44 -5.96
N LEU A 27 -21.00 3.38 -5.76
CA LEU A 27 -20.15 2.76 -6.78
C LEU A 27 -20.81 1.52 -7.42
N ALA A 28 -22.01 1.13 -6.98
CA ALA A 28 -22.63 -0.14 -7.33
C ALA A 28 -22.76 -0.38 -8.85
N ASP A 29 -23.06 0.67 -9.61
CA ASP A 29 -23.18 0.61 -11.07
C ASP A 29 -21.83 0.46 -11.81
N LEU A 30 -20.71 0.68 -11.12
CA LEU A 30 -19.36 0.44 -11.65
C LEU A 30 -18.83 -0.95 -11.30
N ILE A 31 -19.54 -1.71 -10.47
CA ILE A 31 -19.10 -3.05 -10.06
C ILE A 31 -19.48 -4.05 -11.15
N THR A 32 -18.52 -4.35 -12.01
CA THR A 32 -18.65 -5.32 -13.11
C THR A 32 -17.47 -6.30 -13.02
N PRO A 33 -17.59 -7.38 -12.23
CA PRO A 33 -16.44 -8.25 -11.87
C PRO A 33 -15.71 -8.88 -13.05
N THR A 34 -16.40 -9.06 -14.18
CA THR A 34 -15.86 -9.64 -15.42
C THR A 34 -15.69 -8.60 -16.54
N GLY A 35 -16.11 -7.35 -16.31
CA GLY A 35 -16.01 -6.28 -17.29
C GLY A 35 -14.61 -5.65 -17.29
N LEU A 36 -14.05 -5.43 -18.47
CA LEU A 36 -12.78 -4.70 -18.59
C LEU A 36 -12.94 -3.28 -18.04
N GLY A 37 -12.04 -2.87 -17.13
CA GLY A 37 -12.11 -1.57 -16.45
C GLY A 37 -13.16 -1.49 -15.33
N GLY A 38 -13.87 -2.59 -15.07
CA GLY A 38 -14.86 -2.70 -14.00
C GLY A 38 -14.24 -2.76 -12.61
N LEU A 39 -15.01 -2.34 -11.61
CA LEU A 39 -14.67 -2.58 -10.21
C LEU A 39 -15.09 -4.00 -9.80
N LYS A 40 -14.30 -4.60 -8.92
CA LYS A 40 -14.68 -5.83 -8.19
C LYS A 40 -14.56 -5.58 -6.70
N ILE A 41 -15.32 -6.33 -5.91
CA ILE A 41 -15.13 -6.37 -4.46
C ILE A 41 -13.98 -7.34 -4.17
N ASP A 42 -12.84 -6.81 -3.74
CA ASP A 42 -11.67 -7.62 -3.36
C ASP A 42 -11.80 -8.19 -1.94
N GLU A 43 -12.37 -7.42 -1.01
CA GLU A 43 -12.50 -7.80 0.40
C GLU A 43 -13.66 -7.04 1.06
N ARG A 44 -14.29 -7.65 2.07
CA ARG A 44 -15.15 -7.01 3.05
C ARG A 44 -14.58 -7.22 4.44
N CYS A 45 -14.51 -6.18 5.24
CA CYS A 45 -14.01 -6.23 6.61
C CYS A 45 -14.72 -5.20 7.49
N ASP A 46 -14.84 -5.50 8.77
CA ASP A 46 -15.48 -4.59 9.75
C ASP A 46 -14.52 -3.52 10.24
N SER A 47 -13.21 -3.76 10.12
CA SER A 47 -12.17 -2.81 10.53
C SER A 47 -10.94 -2.90 9.64
N VAL A 48 -10.30 -1.74 9.46
CA VAL A 48 -9.01 -1.60 8.78
C VAL A 48 -8.16 -0.61 9.58
N THR A 49 -6.88 -0.94 9.77
CA THR A 49 -5.90 -0.02 10.33
C THR A 49 -5.01 0.48 9.21
N ILE A 50 -5.03 1.79 8.94
CA ILE A 50 -4.20 2.43 7.91
C ILE A 50 -3.10 3.23 8.62
N ARG A 51 -1.85 2.86 8.38
CA ARG A 51 -0.66 3.47 9.01
C ARG A 51 0.11 4.37 8.04
N GLY A 52 -0.14 4.22 6.74
CA GLY A 52 0.49 5.03 5.71
C GLY A 52 0.39 4.43 4.32
N LEU A 53 1.30 4.85 3.44
CA LEU A 53 1.32 4.45 2.04
C LEU A 53 1.65 2.97 1.89
N LYS A 54 0.65 2.21 1.42
CA LYS A 54 0.67 0.75 1.30
C LYS A 54 1.13 0.10 2.62
N ASP A 55 0.72 0.68 3.75
CA ASP A 55 0.89 0.12 5.09
C ASP A 55 -0.48 0.11 5.78
N TYR A 56 -1.21 -0.99 5.60
CA TYR A 56 -2.52 -1.19 6.21
C TYR A 56 -2.76 -2.66 6.53
N SER A 57 -3.67 -2.94 7.46
CA SER A 57 -4.06 -4.29 7.82
C SER A 57 -5.55 -4.39 8.07
N THR A 58 -6.12 -5.50 7.64
CA THR A 58 -7.43 -6.00 8.03
C THR A 58 -7.24 -7.26 8.89
N VAL A 59 -8.32 -7.90 9.30
CA VAL A 59 -8.27 -9.22 9.95
C VAL A 59 -7.68 -10.28 9.01
N ALA A 60 -7.92 -10.17 7.70
CA ALA A 60 -7.51 -11.18 6.73
C ALA A 60 -6.08 -10.98 6.21
N LYS A 61 -5.60 -9.74 6.08
CA LYS A 61 -4.32 -9.46 5.45
C LYS A 61 -3.59 -8.25 6.02
N THR A 62 -2.27 -8.27 5.87
CA THR A 62 -1.39 -7.12 6.08
C THR A 62 -0.69 -6.78 4.77
N VAL A 63 -0.76 -5.51 4.39
CA VAL A 63 -0.07 -4.95 3.23
C VAL A 63 0.96 -3.97 3.74
N THR A 64 2.24 -4.19 3.42
CA THR A 64 3.32 -3.31 3.84
C THR A 64 4.32 -3.11 2.70
N LYS A 65 4.49 -1.86 2.26
CA LYS A 65 5.37 -1.52 1.13
C LYS A 65 6.78 -2.03 1.33
N GLY A 66 7.28 -2.77 0.34
CA GLY A 66 8.68 -3.22 0.32
C GLY A 66 9.00 -4.37 1.27
N ILE A 67 8.00 -4.89 2.01
CA ILE A 67 8.12 -6.07 2.85
C ILE A 67 7.53 -7.27 2.11
N ARG A 68 8.31 -8.33 1.99
CA ARG A 68 7.87 -9.58 1.35
C ARG A 68 6.90 -10.32 2.28
N LYS A 69 6.01 -11.13 1.70
CA LYS A 69 5.13 -12.03 2.49
C LYS A 69 5.92 -13.03 3.35
N SER A 70 7.11 -13.42 2.88
CA SER A 70 8.03 -14.32 3.59
C SER A 70 8.97 -13.61 4.57
N ALA A 71 8.87 -12.28 4.71
CA ALA A 71 9.72 -11.54 5.64
C ALA A 71 9.40 -11.93 7.10
N VAL A 72 10.43 -12.03 7.92
CA VAL A 72 10.29 -12.31 9.36
C VAL A 72 10.24 -10.98 10.09
N LYS A 73 9.17 -10.74 10.85
CA LYS A 73 9.06 -9.56 11.72
C LYS A 73 9.91 -9.78 12.97
N LEU A 74 10.92 -8.94 13.18
CA LEU A 74 11.76 -8.98 14.38
C LEU A 74 11.16 -8.16 15.53
N SER A 75 10.65 -6.97 15.22
CA SER A 75 9.98 -6.07 16.16
C SER A 75 9.03 -5.15 15.39
N ASP A 76 8.33 -4.22 16.06
CA ASP A 76 7.48 -3.29 15.33
C ASP A 76 8.30 -2.41 14.38
N GLY A 77 7.89 -2.38 13.10
CA GLY A 77 8.60 -1.67 12.04
C GLY A 77 9.93 -2.30 11.59
N VAL A 78 10.35 -3.45 12.14
CA VAL A 78 11.64 -4.09 11.81
C VAL A 78 11.42 -5.49 11.27
N TYR A 79 11.93 -5.74 10.05
CA TYR A 79 11.75 -7.00 9.34
C TYR A 79 13.08 -7.46 8.73
N THR A 80 13.30 -8.77 8.68
CA THR A 80 14.35 -9.38 7.86
C THR A 80 13.75 -10.06 6.64
N GLN A 81 14.42 -9.93 5.50
CA GLN A 81 14.00 -10.59 4.27
C GLN A 81 15.17 -10.79 3.32
N GLU A 82 15.00 -11.72 2.38
CA GLU A 82 15.93 -11.88 1.28
C GLU A 82 15.91 -10.70 0.31
N LYS A 83 17.10 -10.27 -0.09
CA LYS A 83 17.37 -9.33 -1.16
C LYS A 83 17.99 -10.10 -2.31
N TRP A 84 17.19 -10.21 -3.37
CA TRP A 84 17.58 -10.84 -4.61
C TRP A 84 18.23 -9.79 -5.51
N PRO A 85 19.42 -10.05 -6.06
CA PRO A 85 20.10 -9.08 -6.90
C PRO A 85 19.32 -8.88 -8.21
N SER A 86 19.13 -7.62 -8.60
CA SER A 86 18.58 -7.30 -9.93
C SER A 86 19.64 -7.53 -11.00
N PHE A 87 19.23 -7.81 -12.23
CA PHE A 87 20.17 -7.97 -13.35
C PHE A 87 21.10 -6.77 -13.51
N ARG A 88 20.56 -5.55 -13.40
CA ARG A 88 21.38 -4.32 -13.39
C ARG A 88 22.34 -4.25 -12.20
N GLY A 89 21.93 -4.77 -11.04
CA GLY A 89 22.78 -4.87 -9.85
C GLY A 89 23.96 -5.82 -10.05
N LEU A 90 23.72 -6.98 -10.66
CA LEU A 90 24.74 -7.97 -11.01
C LEU A 90 25.74 -7.40 -12.02
N LEU A 91 25.28 -6.75 -13.09
CA LEU A 91 26.18 -6.12 -14.06
C LEU A 91 27.07 -5.03 -13.44
N ARG A 92 26.57 -4.33 -12.42
CA ARG A 92 27.32 -3.29 -11.70
C ARG A 92 28.28 -3.84 -10.64
N SER A 93 28.15 -5.11 -10.25
CA SER A 93 29.06 -5.72 -9.25
C SER A 93 30.45 -6.00 -9.83
N GLY A 94 30.58 -6.04 -11.16
CA GLY A 94 31.80 -6.48 -11.85
C GLY A 94 32.02 -8.00 -11.82
N LYS A 95 31.10 -8.74 -11.19
CA LYS A 95 31.07 -10.21 -11.10
C LYS A 95 29.65 -10.72 -11.36
N PRO A 96 29.11 -10.58 -12.59
CA PRO A 96 27.74 -10.96 -12.91
C PRO A 96 27.46 -12.47 -12.76
N GLU A 97 28.50 -13.30 -12.74
CA GLU A 97 28.45 -14.73 -12.46
C GLU A 97 28.09 -15.06 -11.00
N ASP A 98 28.34 -14.14 -10.06
CA ASP A 98 28.08 -14.33 -8.64
C ASP A 98 26.63 -13.94 -8.29
N TYR A 99 25.71 -14.92 -8.33
CA TYR A 99 24.32 -14.72 -7.91
C TYR A 99 24.14 -14.97 -6.41
N VAL A 100 24.42 -13.96 -5.59
CA VAL A 100 24.30 -14.07 -4.12
C VAL A 100 22.98 -13.46 -3.63
N VAL A 101 22.19 -14.28 -2.90
CA VAL A 101 21.00 -13.80 -2.17
C VAL A 101 21.42 -13.40 -0.76
N GLU A 102 21.18 -12.14 -0.41
CA GLU A 102 21.53 -11.59 0.90
C GLU A 102 20.31 -11.55 1.82
N THR A 103 20.51 -11.73 3.12
CA THR A 103 19.49 -11.33 4.10
C THR A 103 19.70 -9.88 4.49
N VAL A 104 18.65 -9.07 4.42
CA VAL A 104 18.69 -7.65 4.80
C VAL A 104 17.64 -7.32 5.85
N THR A 105 17.99 -6.40 6.76
CA THR A 105 17.05 -5.80 7.71
C THR A 105 16.43 -4.55 7.12
N LYS A 106 15.10 -4.43 7.23
CA LYS A 106 14.29 -3.29 6.81
C LYS A 106 13.74 -2.59 8.03
N HIS A 107 13.96 -1.27 8.10
CA HIS A 107 13.38 -0.39 9.10
C HIS A 107 12.31 0.48 8.43
N LEU A 108 11.06 0.30 8.84
CA LEU A 108 9.92 1.05 8.34
C LEU A 108 9.59 2.20 9.29
N THR A 109 9.90 3.41 8.87
CA THR A 109 9.43 4.62 9.54
C THR A 109 8.04 4.97 9.00
N ARG A 110 6.99 4.88 9.83
CA ARG A 110 5.60 5.23 9.47
C ARG A 110 5.38 6.75 9.35
N LYS A 111 6.39 7.49 8.89
CA LYS A 111 6.32 8.93 8.67
C LYS A 111 5.70 9.20 7.30
N TYR A 112 4.56 9.88 7.28
CA TYR A 112 3.92 10.28 6.03
C TYR A 112 4.59 11.53 5.47
N THR A 113 5.15 11.44 4.27
CA THR A 113 5.95 12.52 3.63
C THR A 113 5.42 12.94 2.25
N LYS A 114 4.17 12.59 1.93
CA LYS A 114 3.56 12.86 0.62
C LYS A 114 2.43 13.90 0.67
N GLY A 115 2.30 14.59 1.79
CA GLY A 115 1.29 15.61 2.01
C GLY A 115 1.23 16.02 3.47
N ASN A 116 0.37 16.99 3.77
CA ASN A 116 0.08 17.44 5.12
C ASN A 116 -1.05 16.59 5.71
N VAL A 117 -0.75 15.83 6.76
CA VAL A 117 -1.75 15.03 7.46
C VAL A 117 -2.45 15.91 8.49
N THR A 118 -3.76 16.09 8.32
CA THR A 118 -4.62 16.83 9.25
C THR A 118 -4.91 16.02 10.52
N PRO A 119 -5.41 16.64 11.61
CA PRO A 119 -5.79 15.91 12.82
C PRO A 119 -6.87 14.84 12.61
N SER A 120 -7.70 14.97 11.57
CA SER A 120 -8.70 13.96 11.21
C SER A 120 -8.14 12.81 10.38
N GLY A 121 -6.84 12.83 10.06
CA GLY A 121 -6.17 11.82 9.24
C GLY A 121 -6.29 12.05 7.73
N VAL A 122 -7.00 13.10 7.28
CA VAL A 122 -7.06 13.50 5.87
C VAL A 122 -5.69 14.03 5.43
N VAL A 123 -5.22 13.58 4.27
CA VAL A 123 -3.98 14.06 3.64
C VAL A 123 -4.28 15.15 2.63
N LEU A 124 -3.75 16.35 2.85
CA LEU A 124 -3.79 17.45 1.90
C LEU A 124 -2.50 17.46 1.06
N PRO A 125 -2.58 17.75 -0.25
CA PRO A 125 -1.39 17.86 -1.09
C PRO A 125 -0.49 19.02 -0.62
N TYR A 126 0.80 18.92 -0.93
CA TYR A 126 1.67 20.09 -0.83
C TYR A 126 1.23 21.12 -1.88
N VAL A 127 1.18 22.39 -1.48
CA VAL A 127 0.88 23.51 -2.36
C VAL A 127 2.18 24.31 -2.49
N PHE A 128 2.59 24.59 -3.72
CA PHE A 128 3.72 25.50 -3.94
C PHE A 128 3.29 26.92 -3.56
N ALA A 129 4.17 27.68 -2.93
CA ALA A 129 3.96 29.12 -2.81
C ALA A 129 4.04 29.72 -4.23
N ASP A 130 3.19 30.72 -4.49
CA ASP A 130 3.19 31.49 -5.74
C ASP A 130 4.52 32.21 -5.97
#